data_AF-A0A2E8QWK2-F1
#
_entry.id   AF-A0A2E8QWK2-F1
#
_cell.length_a   1.000
_cell.length_b   1.000
_cell.length_c   1.000
_cell.angle_alpha   90.00
_cell.angle_beta   90.00
_cell.angle_gamma   90.00
#
_symmetry.space_group_name_H-M   'P 1'
#
loop_
_entity.id
_entity.type
_entity.pdbx_description
1 polymer ?
#
loop_
_entity_poly.entity_id
_entity_poly.type
_entity_poly.pdbx_seq_one_letter_code
_entity_poly.pdbx_strand_id
1 'polypeptide(L)'
;LAPICFIYGLISRRVLFVALGLAGLLSMFFLDGTKSNLFLPVLFAGMLALGINKGSQFGTKLAFSLTGLVAVGGYLWVEHQFIWISSLFTRRIIMAKATTLGVYYETFRDSPVLMQDFGPIRLLGITPATGKANLVGQSFGAGLSEGWNGNGWSSMHADFGIGGLVIASALAAILLRLFDGTSRYAPFQLVAAMCGYVAFVWGETAITTSILTYGVLVSLLLLLQYRMEPEERRVY
;
A
#
# COMPACT_ATOMS: atom_id res chain seq x y z
N LEU A 1 3.50 -9.69 -7.15
CA LEU A 1 2.98 -11.07 -7.34
C LEU A 1 2.79 -11.81 -6.02
N ALA A 2 3.81 -11.89 -5.15
CA ALA A 2 3.73 -12.63 -3.89
C ALA A 2 2.48 -12.34 -3.02
N PRO A 3 2.06 -11.07 -2.81
CA PRO A 3 0.83 -10.76 -2.07
C PRO A 3 -0.43 -11.37 -2.72
N ILE A 4 -0.50 -11.34 -4.06
CA ILE A 4 -1.63 -11.83 -4.83
C ILE A 4 -1.69 -13.36 -4.79
N CYS A 5 -0.54 -14.04 -4.92
CA CYS A 5 -0.46 -15.50 -4.77
C CYS A 5 -0.92 -15.94 -3.38
N PHE A 6 -0.54 -15.20 -2.34
CA PHE A 6 -0.98 -15.47 -0.97
C PHE A 6 -2.50 -15.34 -0.82
N ILE A 7 -3.09 -14.22 -1.30
CA ILE A 7 -4.55 -14.00 -1.27
C ILE A 7 -5.28 -15.11 -2.02
N TYR A 8 -4.84 -15.41 -3.24
CA TYR A 8 -5.45 -16.45 -4.07
C TYR A 8 -5.35 -17.84 -3.43
N GLY A 9 -4.20 -18.16 -2.83
CA GLY A 9 -3.97 -19.42 -2.11
C GLY A 9 -4.90 -19.59 -0.91
N LEU A 10 -5.13 -18.51 -0.14
CA LEU A 10 -6.05 -18.53 0.99
C LEU A 10 -7.51 -18.75 0.54
N ILE A 11 -7.96 -18.02 -0.49
CA ILE A 11 -9.33 -18.14 -1.00
C ILE A 11 -9.56 -19.53 -1.62
N SER A 12 -8.61 -20.01 -2.43
CA SER A 12 -8.73 -21.29 -3.14
C SER A 12 -8.37 -22.49 -2.27
N ARG A 13 -7.98 -22.28 -1.00
CA ARG A 13 -7.47 -23.30 -0.07
C ARG A 13 -6.31 -24.13 -0.63
N ARG A 14 -5.49 -23.52 -1.50
CA ARG A 14 -4.33 -24.19 -2.14
C ARG A 14 -3.05 -23.83 -1.40
N VAL A 15 -2.60 -24.76 -0.55
CA VAL A 15 -1.42 -24.58 0.33
C VAL A 15 -0.16 -24.17 -0.43
N LEU A 16 0.04 -24.70 -1.65
CA LEU A 16 1.19 -24.34 -2.48
C LEU A 16 1.27 -22.83 -2.77
N PHE A 17 0.14 -22.20 -3.11
CA PHE A 17 0.10 -20.76 -3.40
C PHE A 17 0.29 -19.91 -2.13
N VAL A 18 -0.20 -20.40 -0.99
CA VAL A 18 0.05 -19.76 0.32
C VAL A 18 1.54 -19.81 0.64
N ALA A 19 2.18 -20.97 0.49
CA ALA A 19 3.60 -21.15 0.74
C ALA A 19 4.46 -20.29 -0.19
N LEU A 20 4.17 -20.27 -1.50
CA LEU A 20 4.86 -19.42 -2.46
C LEU A 20 4.66 -17.92 -2.18
N GLY A 21 3.45 -17.52 -1.79
CA GLY A 21 3.15 -16.15 -1.39
C GLY A 21 3.92 -15.71 -0.15
N LEU A 22 3.95 -16.56 0.89
CA LEU A 22 4.72 -16.30 2.11
C LEU A 22 6.22 -16.26 1.83
N ALA A 23 6.75 -17.22 1.07
CA ALA A 23 8.16 -17.23 0.68
C ALA A 23 8.53 -15.95 -0.09
N GLY A 24 7.69 -15.50 -1.03
CA GLY A 24 7.91 -14.26 -1.76
C GLY A 24 7.85 -13.01 -0.87
N LEU A 25 6.94 -12.95 0.10
CA LEU A 25 6.87 -11.86 1.08
C LEU A 25 8.08 -11.84 2.02
N LEU A 26 8.57 -13.00 2.44
CA LEU A 26 9.80 -13.13 3.22
C LEU A 26 11.02 -12.70 2.41
N SER A 27 11.12 -13.12 1.14
CA SER A 27 12.20 -12.67 0.26
C SER A 27 12.20 -11.16 0.08
N MET A 28 11.03 -10.54 -0.09
CA MET A 28 10.90 -9.07 -0.13
C MET A 28 11.39 -8.43 1.18
N PHE A 29 11.04 -9.01 2.33
CA PHE A 29 11.55 -8.53 3.61
C PHE A 29 13.07 -8.60 3.72
N PHE A 30 13.71 -9.67 3.24
CA PHE A 30 15.17 -9.81 3.26
C PHE A 30 15.88 -8.87 2.27
N LEU A 31 15.30 -8.62 1.09
CA LEU A 31 15.92 -7.79 0.05
C LEU A 31 15.71 -6.30 0.28
N ASP A 32 14.51 -5.90 0.68
CA ASP A 32 14.09 -4.49 0.75
C ASP A 32 14.10 -3.97 2.20
N GLY A 33 14.24 -4.85 3.20
CA GLY A 33 14.27 -4.49 4.62
C GLY A 33 12.94 -3.93 5.15
N THR A 34 11.92 -3.85 4.30
CA THR A 34 10.61 -3.27 4.61
C THR A 34 9.82 -4.18 5.52
N LYS A 35 9.96 -3.94 6.83
CA LYS A 35 9.24 -4.64 7.92
C LYS A 35 7.72 -4.65 7.72
N SER A 36 7.17 -3.65 7.03
CA SER A 36 5.74 -3.54 6.68
C SER A 36 5.22 -4.76 5.90
N ASN A 37 6.05 -5.41 5.08
CA ASN A 37 5.66 -6.57 4.27
C ASN A 37 5.31 -7.81 5.09
N LEU A 38 5.84 -7.94 6.31
CA LEU A 38 5.52 -9.05 7.22
C LEU A 38 4.09 -8.95 7.79
N PHE A 39 3.48 -7.76 7.73
CA PHE A 39 2.11 -7.55 8.22
C PHE A 39 1.04 -7.79 7.14
N LEU A 40 1.43 -7.84 5.86
CA LEU A 40 0.50 -8.12 4.76
C LEU A 40 -0.26 -9.44 4.91
N PRO A 41 0.38 -10.58 5.28
CA PRO A 41 -0.35 -11.83 5.52
C PRO A 41 -1.43 -11.70 6.60
N VAL A 42 -1.11 -11.02 7.70
CA VAL A 42 -2.03 -10.81 8.83
C VAL A 42 -3.18 -9.90 8.41
N LEU A 43 -2.88 -8.83 7.67
CA LEU A 43 -3.88 -7.93 7.10
C LEU A 43 -4.85 -8.70 6.20
N PHE A 44 -4.34 -9.49 5.25
CA PHE A 44 -5.19 -10.25 4.33
C PHE A 44 -6.01 -11.33 5.05
N ALA A 45 -5.42 -12.06 6.00
CA ALA A 45 -6.17 -13.02 6.80
C ALA A 45 -7.31 -12.34 7.58
N GLY A 46 -7.05 -11.18 8.18
CA GLY A 46 -8.06 -10.37 8.86
C GLY A 46 -9.17 -9.88 7.92
N MET A 47 -8.80 -9.38 6.73
CA MET A 47 -9.77 -8.95 5.72
C MET A 47 -10.65 -10.11 5.23
N LEU A 48 -10.05 -11.27 4.98
CA LEU A 48 -10.81 -12.46 4.60
C LEU A 48 -11.77 -12.85 5.72
N ALA A 49 -11.30 -12.93 6.98
CA ALA A 49 -12.12 -13.26 8.13
C ALA A 49 -13.32 -12.31 8.31
N LEU A 50 -13.11 -11.01 8.15
CA LEU A 50 -14.18 -10.01 8.21
C LEU A 50 -15.15 -10.10 7.01
N GLY A 51 -14.67 -10.59 5.87
CA GLY A 51 -15.44 -10.79 4.64
C GLY A 51 -16.16 -12.14 4.51
N ILE A 52 -16.05 -13.04 5.50
CA ILE A 52 -16.74 -14.36 5.48
C ILE A 52 -18.26 -14.20 5.58
N ASN A 53 -18.75 -13.24 6.39
CA ASN A 53 -20.17 -13.11 6.74
C ASN A 53 -20.80 -11.86 6.13
N LYS A 54 -21.16 -11.93 4.84
CA LYS A 54 -21.88 -10.94 4.01
C LYS A 54 -21.29 -9.52 4.03
N GLY A 55 -20.85 -9.04 2.87
CA GLY A 55 -20.06 -7.81 2.71
C GLY A 55 -20.72 -6.48 3.10
N SER A 56 -22.01 -6.45 3.47
CA SER A 56 -22.77 -5.21 3.70
C SER A 56 -22.22 -4.34 4.84
N GLN A 57 -21.52 -4.93 5.81
CA GLN A 57 -20.89 -4.21 6.92
C GLN A 57 -19.36 -4.30 6.91
N PHE A 58 -18.77 -4.82 5.83
CA PHE A 58 -17.33 -5.09 5.77
C PHE A 58 -16.49 -3.83 6.04
N GLY A 59 -16.81 -2.72 5.35
CA GLY A 59 -16.08 -1.46 5.51
C GLY A 59 -16.14 -0.93 6.94
N THR A 60 -17.33 -0.92 7.54
CA THR A 60 -17.54 -0.49 8.92
C THR A 60 -16.77 -1.38 9.90
N LYS A 61 -16.86 -2.71 9.75
CA LYS A 61 -16.12 -3.67 10.60
C LYS A 61 -14.62 -3.48 10.47
N LEU A 62 -14.10 -3.27 9.26
CA LEU A 62 -12.68 -3.02 9.02
C LEU A 62 -12.23 -1.73 9.70
N ALA A 63 -12.98 -0.63 9.52
CA ALA A 63 -12.68 0.66 10.12
C ALA A 63 -12.68 0.60 11.66
N PHE A 64 -13.71 -0.01 12.27
CA PHE A 64 -13.77 -0.20 13.72
C PHE A 64 -12.67 -1.14 14.23
N SER A 65 -12.32 -2.18 13.48
CA SER A 65 -11.24 -3.11 13.87
C SER A 65 -9.88 -2.40 13.89
N LEU A 66 -9.56 -1.62 12.85
CA LEU A 66 -8.31 -0.86 12.79
C LEU A 66 -8.27 0.25 13.85
N THR A 67 -9.37 0.97 14.03
CA THR A 67 -9.48 2.02 15.05
C THR A 67 -9.36 1.44 16.46
N GLY A 68 -10.05 0.33 16.72
CA GLY A 68 -9.98 -0.40 17.98
C GLY A 68 -8.58 -0.93 18.26
N LEU A 69 -7.87 -1.44 17.25
CA LEU A 69 -6.48 -1.88 17.38
C LEU A 69 -5.54 -0.75 17.79
N VAL A 70 -5.73 0.45 17.22
CA VAL A 70 -4.96 1.65 17.59
C VAL A 70 -5.30 2.08 19.03
N ALA A 71 -6.59 2.09 19.39
CA ALA A 71 -7.04 2.46 20.73
C ALA A 71 -6.52 1.49 21.81
N VAL A 72 -6.65 0.18 21.58
CA VAL A 72 -6.10 -0.87 22.46
C VAL A 72 -4.58 -0.77 22.54
N GLY A 73 -3.90 -0.57 21.41
CA GLY A 73 -2.46 -0.36 21.39
C GLY A 73 -2.02 0.84 22.23
N GLY A 74 -2.75 1.96 22.14
CA GLY A 74 -2.52 3.14 22.96
C GLY A 74 -2.75 2.87 24.45
N TYR A 75 -3.87 2.25 24.80
CA TYR A 75 -4.21 1.89 26.18
C TYR A 75 -3.16 0.97 26.81
N LEU A 76 -2.77 -0.11 26.12
CA LEU A 76 -1.77 -1.06 26.60
C LEU A 76 -0.40 -0.42 26.78
N TRP A 77 -0.07 0.58 25.96
CA TRP A 77 1.17 1.33 26.13
C TRP A 77 1.12 2.23 27.38
N VAL A 78 0.02 2.96 27.59
CA VAL A 78 -0.11 3.87 28.74
C VAL A 78 -0.14 3.09 30.06
N GLU A 79 -1.01 2.10 30.18
CA GLU A 79 -1.25 1.39 31.45
C GLU A 79 -0.22 0.31 31.76
N HIS A 80 0.25 -0.41 30.73
CA HIS A 80 1.09 -1.60 30.92
C HIS A 80 2.50 -1.43 30.37
N GLN A 81 2.85 -0.25 29.84
CA GLN A 81 4.14 -0.02 29.14
C GLN A 81 4.40 -1.02 28.00
N PHE A 82 3.33 -1.65 27.49
CA PHE A 82 3.44 -2.68 26.47
C PHE A 82 3.52 -2.06 25.08
N ILE A 83 4.74 -1.75 24.65
CA ILE A 83 5.00 -0.96 23.45
C ILE A 83 4.71 -1.68 22.13
N TRP A 84 4.67 -3.01 22.10
CA TRP A 84 4.68 -3.77 20.85
C TRP A 84 3.51 -3.44 19.92
N ILE A 85 2.27 -3.45 20.42
CA ILE A 85 1.09 -3.19 19.57
C ILE A 85 1.09 -1.73 19.08
N SER A 86 1.35 -0.78 19.99
CA SER A 86 1.45 0.65 19.64
C SER A 86 2.57 0.91 18.62
N SER A 87 3.74 0.29 18.81
CA SER A 87 4.87 0.46 17.91
C SER A 87 4.61 -0.11 16.51
N LEU A 88 3.85 -1.19 16.41
CA LEU A 88 3.60 -1.85 15.14
C LEU A 88 2.49 -1.19 14.33
N PHE A 89 1.38 -0.84 14.97
CA PHE A 89 0.21 -0.32 14.24
C PHE A 89 0.16 1.21 14.26
N THR A 90 0.28 1.83 15.43
CA THR A 90 0.20 3.28 15.56
C THR A 90 1.45 3.94 15.01
N ARG A 91 2.63 3.53 15.49
CA ARG A 91 3.89 4.22 15.14
C ARG A 91 4.38 3.89 13.73
N ARG A 92 4.33 2.63 13.31
CA ARG A 92 4.88 2.21 12.00
C ARG A 92 3.93 2.44 10.83
N ILE A 93 2.64 2.07 10.96
CA ILE A 93 1.72 2.16 9.82
C ILE A 93 1.16 3.58 9.68
N ILE A 94 0.85 4.26 10.79
CA ILE A 94 0.22 5.59 10.76
C ILE A 94 1.27 6.70 10.91
N MET A 95 1.92 6.79 12.07
CA MET A 95 2.78 7.94 12.38
C MET A 95 3.98 8.05 11.43
N ALA A 96 4.71 6.97 11.17
CA ALA A 96 5.87 7.02 10.27
C ALA A 96 5.50 7.53 8.87
N LYS A 97 4.30 7.20 8.37
CA LYS A 97 3.79 7.64 7.07
C LYS A 97 3.30 9.08 7.08
N ALA A 98 2.65 9.50 8.16
CA ALA A 98 2.31 10.91 8.36
C ALA A 98 3.57 11.79 8.47
N THR A 99 4.59 11.33 9.21
CA THR A 99 5.87 12.03 9.35
C THR A 99 6.58 12.14 8.02
N THR A 100 6.69 11.05 7.24
CA THR A 100 7.34 11.12 5.92
C THR A 100 6.60 12.07 4.98
N LEU A 101 5.27 12.13 5.01
CA LEU A 101 4.51 13.11 4.22
C LEU A 101 4.85 14.55 4.63
N GLY A 102 4.87 14.86 5.93
CA GLY A 102 5.23 16.20 6.42
C GLY A 102 6.66 16.60 6.05
N VAL A 103 7.60 15.68 6.20
CA VAL A 103 9.01 15.85 5.85
C VAL A 103 9.18 16.13 4.35
N TYR A 104 8.47 15.40 3.49
CA TYR A 104 8.45 15.66 2.05
C TYR A 104 7.83 17.01 1.71
N TYR A 105 6.78 17.41 2.43
CA TYR A 105 6.17 18.72 2.25
C TYR A 105 7.16 19.84 2.56
N GLU A 106 7.82 19.78 3.72
CA GLU A 106 8.82 20.78 4.14
C GLU A 106 10.00 20.85 3.18
N THR A 107 10.55 19.69 2.78
CA THR A 107 11.72 19.63 1.88
C THR A 107 11.44 20.25 0.51
N PHE A 108 10.26 20.03 -0.04
CA PHE A 108 9.93 20.40 -1.43
C PHE A 108 8.95 21.56 -1.55
N ARG A 109 8.67 22.27 -0.45
CA ARG A 109 7.71 23.40 -0.42
C ARG A 109 8.10 24.51 -1.40
N ASP A 110 9.36 24.93 -1.34
CA ASP A 110 9.86 26.09 -2.09
C ASP A 110 10.64 25.69 -3.35
N SER A 111 10.97 24.41 -3.50
CA SER A 111 11.77 23.90 -4.61
C SER A 111 11.38 22.45 -4.95
N PRO A 112 10.24 22.25 -5.65
CA PRO A 112 9.90 20.92 -6.16
C PRO A 112 10.95 20.44 -7.16
N VAL A 113 11.13 19.14 -7.25
CA VAL A 113 12.10 18.47 -8.14
C VAL A 113 11.65 18.51 -9.61
N LEU A 114 10.44 19.04 -9.89
CA LEU A 114 9.89 19.27 -11.23
C LEU A 114 10.05 18.04 -12.14
N MET A 115 9.53 16.91 -11.67
CA MET A 115 9.50 15.63 -12.38
C MET A 115 10.85 14.99 -12.72
N GLN A 116 12.00 15.51 -12.26
CA GLN A 116 13.29 14.91 -12.63
C GLN A 116 13.43 13.44 -12.19
N ASP A 117 12.74 13.05 -11.13
CA ASP A 117 12.69 11.66 -10.64
C ASP A 117 11.32 10.98 -10.90
N PHE A 118 10.58 11.47 -11.90
CA PHE A 118 9.31 10.89 -12.31
C PHE A 118 9.56 9.68 -13.22
N GLY A 119 8.98 8.52 -12.88
CA GLY A 119 9.25 7.23 -13.56
C GLY A 119 9.19 7.30 -15.10
N PRO A 120 8.13 7.86 -15.70
CA PRO A 120 8.05 8.05 -17.15
C PRO A 120 9.16 8.93 -17.76
N ILE A 121 9.64 9.95 -17.05
CA ILE A 121 10.73 10.80 -17.52
C ILE A 121 12.08 10.06 -17.47
N ARG A 122 12.26 9.17 -16.49
CA ARG A 122 13.43 8.29 -16.45
C ARG A 122 13.52 7.36 -17.67
N LEU A 123 12.39 6.97 -18.27
CA LEU A 123 12.38 6.20 -19.51
C LEU A 123 12.92 6.99 -20.71
N LEU A 124 12.92 8.33 -20.64
CA LEU A 124 13.49 9.22 -21.64
C LEU A 124 14.99 9.51 -21.39
N GLY A 125 15.62 8.84 -20.41
CA GLY A 125 17.04 8.98 -20.09
C GLY A 125 17.39 10.16 -19.17
N ILE A 126 16.40 10.96 -18.76
CA ILE A 126 16.61 12.05 -17.80
C ILE A 126 16.56 11.44 -16.40
N THR A 127 17.70 11.41 -15.73
CA THR A 127 17.80 10.94 -14.34
C THR A 127 18.44 12.03 -13.48
N PRO A 128 17.93 12.28 -12.27
CA PRO A 128 18.50 13.29 -11.40
C PRO A 128 19.82 12.78 -10.82
N ALA A 129 20.75 13.69 -10.56
CA ALA A 129 22.01 13.37 -9.88
C ALA A 129 21.78 12.81 -8.47
N THR A 130 20.66 13.13 -7.84
CA THR A 130 20.27 12.63 -6.51
C THR A 130 18.77 12.35 -6.49
N GLY A 131 18.39 11.16 -6.03
CA GLY A 131 16.98 10.77 -5.89
C GLY A 131 16.28 11.57 -4.78
N LYS A 132 14.99 11.84 -4.95
CA LYS A 132 14.20 12.64 -3.99
C LYS A 132 14.19 12.04 -2.58
N ALA A 133 14.16 10.71 -2.46
CA ALA A 133 14.26 10.03 -1.16
C ALA A 133 15.57 10.36 -0.42
N ASN A 134 16.67 10.52 -1.15
CA ASN A 134 17.99 10.83 -0.57
C ASN A 134 18.12 12.32 -0.23
N LEU A 135 17.53 13.21 -1.03
CA LEU A 135 17.45 14.64 -0.72
C LEU A 135 16.67 14.89 0.57
N VAL A 136 15.59 14.12 0.78
CA VAL A 136 14.82 14.13 2.02
C VAL A 136 15.65 13.63 3.20
N GLY A 137 16.36 12.50 3.04
CA GLY A 137 17.28 11.99 4.08
C GLY A 137 18.37 12.99 4.46
N GLN A 138 18.93 13.70 3.48
CA GLN A 138 19.91 14.77 3.72
C GLN A 138 19.31 15.94 4.51
N SER A 139 18.11 16.38 4.16
CA SER A 139 17.44 17.54 4.78
C SER A 139 17.13 17.32 6.27
N PHE A 140 17.00 16.06 6.70
CA PHE A 140 16.69 15.67 8.08
C PHE A 140 17.87 15.03 8.84
N GLY A 141 19.10 15.20 8.33
CA GLY A 141 20.31 14.81 9.05
C GLY A 141 20.70 13.33 8.98
N ALA A 142 20.00 12.52 8.19
CA ALA A 142 20.33 11.12 7.93
C ALA A 142 21.42 10.94 6.85
N GLY A 143 21.66 11.99 6.06
CA GLY A 143 22.65 12.00 4.98
C GLY A 143 22.12 11.45 3.65
N LEU A 144 22.93 11.54 2.61
CA LEU A 144 22.56 11.17 1.23
C LEU A 144 22.47 9.66 0.97
N SER A 145 23.03 8.84 1.86
CA SER A 145 22.99 7.38 1.78
C SER A 145 21.69 6.78 2.33
N GLU A 146 20.90 7.55 3.08
CA GLU A 146 19.64 7.09 3.65
C GLU A 146 18.45 7.61 2.84
N GLY A 147 17.89 6.72 2.01
CA GLY A 147 16.69 7.03 1.23
C GLY A 147 15.43 6.96 2.09
N TRP A 148 14.81 8.11 2.34
CA TRP A 148 13.52 8.18 3.01
C TRP A 148 12.39 8.15 1.99
N ASN A 149 11.82 6.97 1.75
CA ASN A 149 10.77 6.81 0.76
C ASN A 149 9.44 7.42 1.22
N GLY A 150 8.92 8.34 0.42
CA GLY A 150 7.59 8.91 0.57
C GLY A 150 6.50 8.03 -0.02
N ASN A 151 5.28 8.20 0.50
CA ASN A 151 4.08 7.58 -0.04
C ASN A 151 3.64 8.21 -1.38
N GLY A 152 2.53 7.72 -1.93
CA GLY A 152 1.99 8.16 -3.22
C GLY A 152 1.85 9.67 -3.38
N TRP A 153 1.31 10.34 -2.36
CA TRP A 153 1.09 11.78 -2.33
C TRP A 153 2.38 12.56 -2.09
N SER A 154 3.24 12.04 -1.21
CA SER A 154 4.55 12.65 -0.90
C SER A 154 5.42 12.73 -2.14
N SER A 155 5.49 11.65 -2.92
CA SER A 155 6.28 11.63 -4.16
C SER A 155 5.72 12.59 -5.20
N MET A 156 4.40 12.65 -5.38
CA MET A 156 3.81 13.57 -6.36
C MET A 156 3.97 15.02 -5.91
N HIS A 157 3.92 15.30 -4.61
CA HIS A 157 4.26 16.61 -4.08
C HIS A 157 5.71 17.01 -4.39
N ALA A 158 6.67 16.09 -4.21
CA ALA A 158 8.05 16.35 -4.59
C ALA A 158 8.20 16.68 -6.08
N ASP A 159 7.44 15.99 -6.94
CA ASP A 159 7.55 16.16 -8.39
C ASP A 159 6.84 17.42 -8.92
N PHE A 160 5.71 17.84 -8.31
CA PHE A 160 4.82 18.87 -8.86
C PHE A 160 4.37 19.94 -7.84
N GLY A 161 4.95 19.97 -6.65
CA GLY A 161 4.50 20.81 -5.54
C GLY A 161 3.07 20.47 -5.10
N ILE A 162 2.32 21.47 -4.64
CA ILE A 162 0.94 21.25 -4.14
C ILE A 162 -0.01 20.68 -5.21
N GLY A 163 0.21 21.02 -6.49
CA GLY A 163 -0.53 20.44 -7.62
C GLY A 163 -0.35 18.93 -7.74
N GLY A 164 0.79 18.41 -7.26
CA GLY A 164 1.06 16.98 -7.17
C GLY A 164 0.07 16.21 -6.31
N LEU A 165 -0.45 16.81 -5.23
CA LEU A 165 -1.46 16.18 -4.39
C LEU A 165 -2.78 15.98 -5.16
N VAL A 166 -3.13 16.93 -6.02
CA VAL A 166 -4.30 16.85 -6.90
C VAL A 166 -4.09 15.78 -7.96
N ILE A 167 -2.92 15.76 -8.60
CA ILE A 167 -2.56 14.74 -9.60
C ILE A 167 -2.58 13.34 -8.99
N ALA A 168 -1.98 13.16 -7.80
CA ALA A 168 -1.99 11.89 -7.07
C ALA A 168 -3.42 11.41 -6.81
N SER A 169 -4.29 12.31 -6.34
CA SER A 169 -5.68 12.00 -6.04
C SER A 169 -6.49 11.66 -7.30
N ALA A 170 -6.26 12.37 -8.40
CA ALA A 170 -6.88 12.08 -9.69
C ALA A 170 -6.45 10.70 -10.23
N LEU A 171 -5.16 10.37 -10.18
CA LEU A 171 -4.65 9.06 -10.57
C LEU A 171 -5.22 7.94 -9.70
N ALA A 172 -5.27 8.16 -8.38
CA ALA A 172 -5.89 7.23 -7.45
C ALA A 172 -7.38 7.02 -7.79
N ALA A 173 -8.13 8.09 -8.07
CA ALA A 173 -9.54 8.02 -8.44
C ALA A 173 -9.77 7.25 -9.76
N ILE A 174 -8.94 7.48 -10.78
CA ILE A 174 -8.98 6.75 -12.04
C ILE A 174 -8.75 5.25 -11.80
N LEU A 175 -7.71 4.91 -11.04
CA LEU A 175 -7.39 3.52 -10.73
C LEU A 175 -8.50 2.86 -9.92
N LEU A 176 -9.02 3.51 -8.87
CA LEU A 176 -10.14 2.99 -8.10
C LEU A 176 -11.40 2.80 -8.96
N ARG A 177 -11.66 3.69 -9.93
CA ARG A 177 -12.76 3.51 -10.88
C ARG A 177 -12.58 2.30 -11.80
N LEU A 178 -11.34 2.00 -12.20
CA LEU A 178 -11.02 0.78 -12.95
C LEU A 178 -11.20 -0.48 -12.07
N PHE A 179 -10.79 -0.43 -10.81
CA PHE A 179 -11.05 -1.51 -9.85
C PHE A 179 -12.56 -1.72 -9.63
N ASP A 180 -13.33 -0.64 -9.46
CA ASP A 180 -14.80 -0.70 -9.34
C ASP A 180 -15.44 -1.37 -10.57
N GLY A 181 -15.05 -0.96 -11.79
CA GLY A 181 -15.57 -1.56 -13.02
C GLY A 181 -15.26 -3.05 -13.17
N THR A 182 -14.06 -3.48 -12.76
CA THR A 182 -13.60 -4.88 -12.90
C THR A 182 -14.08 -5.77 -11.76
N SER A 183 -14.32 -5.20 -10.58
CA SER A 183 -14.78 -5.93 -9.39
C SER A 183 -16.11 -6.66 -9.57
N ARG A 184 -16.97 -6.18 -10.48
CA ARG A 184 -18.29 -6.78 -10.77
C ARG A 184 -18.24 -8.23 -11.22
N TYR A 185 -17.05 -8.71 -11.61
CA TYR A 185 -16.83 -10.04 -12.18
C TYR A 185 -15.98 -10.94 -11.28
N ALA A 186 -15.64 -10.50 -10.06
CA ALA A 186 -14.78 -11.22 -9.13
C ALA A 186 -15.41 -11.35 -7.74
N PRO A 187 -15.05 -12.38 -6.95
CA PRO A 187 -15.62 -12.58 -5.62
C PRO A 187 -15.21 -11.43 -4.69
N PHE A 188 -16.14 -11.01 -3.84
CA PHE A 188 -15.98 -9.87 -2.95
C PHE A 188 -14.69 -9.93 -2.14
N GLN A 189 -14.34 -11.10 -1.60
CA GLN A 189 -13.16 -11.30 -0.76
C GLN A 189 -11.85 -11.02 -1.52
N LEU A 190 -11.78 -11.42 -2.79
CA LEU A 190 -10.62 -11.18 -3.64
C LEU A 190 -10.49 -9.68 -3.94
N VAL A 191 -11.59 -9.06 -4.36
CA VAL A 191 -11.63 -7.61 -4.65
C VAL A 191 -11.24 -6.81 -3.42
N ALA A 192 -11.84 -7.12 -2.26
CA ALA A 192 -11.57 -6.43 -1.01
C ALA A 192 -10.09 -6.55 -0.63
N ALA A 193 -9.51 -7.75 -0.67
CA ALA A 193 -8.09 -7.96 -0.35
C ALA A 193 -7.15 -7.23 -1.33
N MET A 194 -7.48 -7.21 -2.63
CA MET A 194 -6.71 -6.48 -3.64
C MET A 194 -6.80 -4.96 -3.44
N CYS A 195 -7.98 -4.42 -3.14
CA CYS A 195 -8.15 -3.00 -2.81
C CYS A 195 -7.37 -2.64 -1.53
N GLY A 196 -7.40 -3.48 -0.50
CA GLY A 196 -6.61 -3.31 0.72
C GLY A 196 -5.10 -3.31 0.45
N TYR A 197 -4.64 -4.21 -0.44
CA TYR A 197 -3.25 -4.23 -0.88
C TYR A 197 -2.86 -2.94 -1.61
N VAL A 198 -3.68 -2.46 -2.56
CA VAL A 198 -3.41 -1.22 -3.29
C VAL A 198 -3.35 -0.03 -2.34
N ALA A 199 -4.28 0.08 -1.40
CA ALA A 199 -4.28 1.13 -0.38
C ALA A 199 -3.01 1.09 0.48
N PHE A 200 -2.59 -0.10 0.92
CA PHE A 200 -1.36 -0.28 1.67
C PHE A 200 -0.12 0.14 0.88
N VAL A 201 -0.01 -0.31 -0.37
CA VAL A 201 1.12 0.04 -1.24
C VAL A 201 1.19 1.55 -1.47
N TRP A 202 0.07 2.23 -1.74
CA TRP A 202 0.09 3.69 -1.90
C TRP A 202 0.44 4.45 -0.64
N GLY A 203 0.19 3.87 0.54
CA GLY A 203 0.67 4.39 1.83
C GLY A 203 2.18 4.23 2.03
N GLU A 204 2.82 3.32 1.29
CA GLU A 204 4.24 2.98 1.44
C GLU A 204 5.13 3.54 0.32
N THR A 205 4.63 3.65 -0.91
CA THR A 205 5.43 3.97 -2.09
C THR A 205 4.74 4.93 -3.05
N ALA A 206 5.51 5.50 -3.98
CA ALA A 206 5.03 6.40 -5.03
C ALA A 206 3.97 5.72 -5.93
N ILE A 207 2.95 6.46 -6.37
CA ILE A 207 1.86 5.90 -7.20
C ILE A 207 2.41 5.29 -8.50
N THR A 208 3.32 5.97 -9.20
CA THR A 208 3.89 5.47 -10.46
C THR A 208 4.69 4.17 -10.26
N THR A 209 5.54 4.12 -9.23
CA THR A 209 6.28 2.92 -8.83
C THR A 209 5.33 1.79 -8.43
N SER A 210 4.20 2.12 -7.77
CA SER A 210 3.23 1.11 -7.36
C SER A 210 2.56 0.41 -8.55
N ILE A 211 2.23 1.18 -9.59
CA ILE A 211 1.61 0.70 -10.82
C ILE A 211 2.57 -0.23 -11.55
N LEU A 212 3.84 0.18 -11.70
CA LEU A 212 4.81 -0.53 -12.52
C LEU A 212 5.46 -1.72 -11.79
N THR A 213 5.81 -1.58 -10.51
CA THR A 213 6.72 -2.51 -9.82
C THR A 213 6.05 -3.26 -8.66
N TYR A 214 5.18 -2.60 -7.89
CA TYR A 214 4.48 -3.25 -6.78
C TYR A 214 3.22 -3.99 -7.23
N GLY A 215 3.01 -4.16 -8.53
CA GLY A 215 1.97 -5.05 -9.03
C GLY A 215 0.54 -4.54 -8.83
N VAL A 216 0.34 -3.23 -8.67
CA VAL A 216 -1.02 -2.63 -8.74
C VAL A 216 -1.61 -2.86 -10.14
N LEU A 217 -0.82 -2.65 -11.20
CA LEU A 217 -1.26 -2.96 -12.58
C LEU A 217 -1.54 -4.45 -12.75
N VAL A 218 -0.65 -5.31 -12.26
CA VAL A 218 -0.83 -6.77 -12.33
C VAL A 218 -2.10 -7.20 -11.59
N SER A 219 -2.39 -6.59 -10.45
CA SER A 219 -3.63 -6.82 -9.68
C SER A 219 -4.87 -6.50 -10.52
N LEU A 220 -4.87 -5.36 -11.21
CA LEU A 220 -5.96 -4.96 -12.10
C LEU A 220 -6.10 -5.91 -13.30
N LEU A 221 -4.98 -6.31 -13.93
CA LEU A 221 -4.99 -7.25 -15.05
C LEU A 221 -5.54 -8.63 -14.64
N LEU A 222 -5.18 -9.10 -13.45
CA LEU A 222 -5.71 -10.37 -12.92
C LEU A 222 -7.22 -10.28 -12.65
N LEU A 223 -7.71 -9.16 -12.11
CA LEU A 223 -9.16 -8.94 -11.97
C LEU A 223 -9.87 -8.88 -13.33
N LEU A 224 -9.26 -8.28 -14.36
CA LEU A 224 -9.81 -8.27 -15.72
C LEU A 224 -9.93 -9.67 -16.33
N GLN A 225 -8.97 -10.55 -16.03
CA GLN A 225 -8.98 -11.95 -16.48
C GLN A 225 -9.93 -12.81 -15.65
N TYR A 226 -10.09 -12.52 -14.37
CA TYR A 226 -10.99 -13.24 -13.47
C TYR A 226 -12.44 -12.92 -13.82
N ARG A 227 -13.06 -13.77 -14.64
CA ARG A 227 -14.48 -13.66 -15.03
C ARG A 227 -15.27 -14.77 -14.36
N MET A 228 -15.98 -14.46 -13.28
CA MET A 228 -16.98 -15.38 -12.73
C MET A 228 -18.09 -15.66 -13.74
N GLU A 229 -18.49 -16.92 -13.80
CA GLU A 229 -19.64 -17.34 -14.59
C GLU A 229 -20.93 -16.73 -14.03
N PRO A 230 -21.97 -16.52 -14.86
CA PRO A 230 -23.21 -15.86 -14.42
C PRO A 230 -23.90 -16.54 -13.22
N GLU A 231 -23.73 -17.85 -13.06
CA GLU A 231 -24.30 -18.63 -11.96
C GLU A 231 -23.63 -18.33 -10.61
N GLU A 232 -22.31 -18.18 -10.60
CA GLU A 232 -21.53 -17.84 -9.39
C GLU A 232 -21.87 -16.42 -8.88
N ARG A 233 -22.28 -15.51 -9.77
CA ARG A 233 -22.67 -14.14 -9.41
C ARG A 233 -23.96 -14.03 -8.61
N ARG A 234 -24.83 -15.06 -8.61
CA ARG A 234 -26.08 -15.04 -7.84
C ARG A 234 -25.89 -15.46 -6.38
N VAL A 235 -24.75 -16.08 -6.07
CA VAL A 235 -24.44 -16.64 -4.75
C VAL A 235 -23.74 -15.60 -3.84
N TYR A 236 -23.11 -14.58 -4.44
CA TYR A 236 -22.40 -13.49 -3.76
C TYR A 236 -23.10 -12.15 -3.94
#